data_AF-A0A958QKS4-F1
#
_entry.id   AF-A0A958QKS4-F1
#
_cell.length_a   1.000
_cell.length_b   1.000
_cell.length_c   1.000
_cell.angle_alpha   90.00
_cell.angle_beta   90.00
_cell.angle_gamma   90.00
#
_symmetry.space_group_name_H-M   'P 1'
#
loop_
_entity.id
_entity.type
_entity.pdbx_description
1 polymer ?
#
loop_
_entity_poly.entity_id
_entity_poly.type
_entity_poly.pdbx_seq_one_letter_code
_entity_poly.pdbx_strand_id
1 'polypeptide(L)' 'METIYLDYHATTPQDPRVTEAMLPYFHKFYANSSSAHMASWPVHDALKIARKTH' A
#
# COMPACT_ATOMS: atom_id res chain seq x y z
N MET A 1 -29.47 -4.41 -8.46
CA MET A 1 -29.76 -3.94 -7.08
C MET A 1 -28.45 -3.41 -6.54
N GLU A 2 -28.42 -2.15 -6.15
CA GLU A 2 -27.22 -1.48 -5.65
C GLU A 2 -27.23 -1.55 -4.12
N THR A 3 -26.13 -1.98 -3.51
CA THR A 3 -26.03 -2.11 -2.06
C THR A 3 -25.47 -0.81 -1.49
N ILE A 4 -26.22 -0.17 -0.59
CA ILE A 4 -25.77 1.05 0.09
C ILE A 4 -25.03 0.63 1.37
N TYR A 5 -23.75 0.99 1.46
CA TYR A 5 -22.91 0.70 2.63
C TYR A 5 -23.04 1.83 3.66
N LEU A 6 -23.53 1.49 4.86
CA LEU A 6 -23.79 2.47 5.93
C LEU A 6 -22.85 2.34 7.13
N ASP A 7 -22.00 1.31 7.17
CA ASP A 7 -21.18 0.98 8.33
C ASP A 7 -19.72 1.44 8.19
N TYR A 8 -19.50 2.74 7.98
CA TYR A 8 -18.16 3.33 7.89
C TYR A 8 -17.36 3.26 9.21
N HIS A 9 -18.01 2.86 10.30
CA HIS A 9 -17.35 2.64 11.59
C HIS A 9 -16.67 1.26 11.65
N ALA A 10 -17.20 0.26 10.96
CA ALA A 10 -16.55 -1.06 10.86
C ALA A 10 -15.39 -1.06 9.87
N THR A 11 -15.61 -0.61 8.63
CA THR A 11 -14.55 -0.46 7.63
C THR A 11 -14.83 0.71 6.70
N THR A 12 -13.76 1.27 6.12
CA THR A 12 -13.85 2.37 5.15
C THR A 12 -13.45 1.87 3.77
N PRO A 13 -14.24 2.15 2.72
CA PRO A 13 -13.80 1.97 1.34
C PRO A 13 -12.48 2.70 1.11
N GLN A 14 -11.50 2.02 0.53
CA GLN A 14 -10.25 2.68 0.18
C GLN A 14 -10.49 3.70 -0.94
N ASP A 15 -9.85 4.87 -0.80
CA ASP A 15 -9.78 5.84 -1.89
C ASP A 15 -9.09 5.18 -3.10
N PRO A 16 -9.65 5.27 -4.32
CA PRO A 16 -9.05 4.66 -5.51
C PRO A 16 -7.58 5.03 -5.72
N ARG A 17 -7.19 6.26 -5.35
CA ARG A 17 -5.81 6.73 -5.45
C ARG A 17 -4.85 5.93 -4.56
N VAL A 18 -5.33 5.46 -3.41
CA VAL A 18 -4.56 4.59 -2.52
C VAL A 18 -4.38 3.22 -3.16
N THR A 19 -5.44 2.65 -3.71
CA THR A 19 -5.38 1.35 -4.39
C THR A 19 -4.42 1.40 -5.58
N GLU A 20 -4.53 2.43 -6.44
CA GLU A 20 -3.64 2.64 -7.59
C GLU A 20 -2.18 2.76 -7.17
N ALA A 21 -1.89 3.53 -6.12
CA ALA A 21 -0.54 3.69 -5.59
C ALA A 21 0.02 2.39 -4.97
N MET A 22 -0.85 1.51 -4.48
CA MET A 22 -0.47 0.24 -3.85
C MET A 22 -0.27 -0.91 -4.83
N LEU A 23 -0.93 -0.90 -5.98
CA LEU A 23 -0.85 -1.98 -6.99
C LEU A 23 0.59 -2.43 -7.32
N PRO A 24 1.57 -1.52 -7.54
CA PRO A 24 2.94 -1.92 -7.86
C PRO A 24 3.61 -2.81 -6.79
N TYR A 25 3.22 -2.70 -5.52
CA TYR A 25 3.80 -3.51 -4.45
C TYR A 25 3.33 -4.97 -4.47
N PHE A 26 2.22 -5.25 -5.15
CA PHE A 26 1.70 -6.62 -5.27
C PHE A 26 2.32 -7.42 -6.42
N HIS A 27 2.80 -6.76 -7.48
CA HIS A 27 3.30 -7.47 -8.67
C HIS A 27 4.70 -7.07 -9.13
N LYS A 28 5.20 -5.87 -8.76
CA LYS A 28 6.51 -5.36 -9.22
C LYS A 28 7.53 -5.28 -8.08
N PHE A 29 7.12 -4.85 -6.89
CA PHE A 29 8.01 -4.65 -5.75
C PHE A 29 7.77 -5.71 -4.65
N TYR A 30 7.86 -6.98 -5.03
CA TYR A 30 7.58 -8.14 -4.17
C TYR A 30 8.73 -8.50 -3.21
N ALA A 31 9.87 -7.81 -3.30
CA ALA A 31 11.05 -8.08 -2.50
C ALA A 31 10.83 -7.72 -1.02
N ASN A 32 11.42 -8.49 -0.11
CA ASN A 32 11.42 -8.15 1.31
C ASN A 32 12.30 -6.93 1.56
N SER A 33 11.74 -5.86 2.14
CA SER A 33 12.46 -4.60 2.45
C SER A 33 13.65 -4.76 3.40
N SER A 34 13.70 -5.84 4.18
CA SER A 34 14.76 -6.09 5.15
C SER A 34 15.94 -6.88 4.56
N SER A 35 15.84 -7.34 3.31
CA SER A 35 16.93 -8.05 2.63
C SER A 35 17.97 -7.08 2.07
N ALA A 36 19.22 -7.52 1.97
CA ALA A 36 20.33 -6.70 1.49
C ALA A 36 20.48 -6.68 -0.05
N HIS A 37 19.68 -7.45 -0.79
CA HIS A 37 19.79 -7.53 -2.25
C HIS A 37 19.17 -6.31 -2.94
N MET A 38 19.69 -5.95 -4.12
CA MET A 38 19.30 -4.74 -4.86
C MET A 38 17.80 -4.63 -5.13
N ALA A 39 17.11 -5.75 -5.34
CA ALA A 39 15.66 -5.76 -5.56
C ALA A 39 14.84 -5.22 -4.36
N SER A 40 15.43 -5.17 -3.16
CA SER A 40 14.76 -4.67 -1.94
C SER A 40 14.86 -3.16 -1.76
N TRP A 41 15.78 -2.49 -2.47
CA TRP A 41 15.99 -1.05 -2.29
C TRP A 41 14.72 -0.22 -2.54
N PRO A 42 13.94 -0.45 -3.62
CA PRO A 42 12.71 0.31 -3.86
C PRO A 42 11.66 0.13 -2.74
N VAL A 43 11.52 -1.09 -2.20
CA VAL A 43 10.55 -1.41 -1.14
C VAL A 43 10.97 -0.78 0.18
N HIS A 44 12.26 -0.79 0.47
CA HIS A 44 12.83 -0.18 1.66
C HIS A 44 12.62 1.33 1.68
N ASP A 45 12.87 2.01 0.55
CA ASP A 45 12.65 3.46 0.45
C ASP A 45 11.16 3.82 0.54
N ALA A 46 10.28 3.02 -0.08
CA ALA A 46 8.84 3.16 0.07
C ALA A 46 8.38 3.07 1.54
N LEU A 47 8.88 2.08 2.29
CA LEU A 47 8.57 1.95 3.72
C LEU A 47 9.08 3.14 4.54
N LYS A 48 10.26 3.69 4.21
CA LYS A 48 10.78 4.89 4.86
C LYS A 48 9.88 6.09 4.63
N ILE A 49 9.40 6.28 3.41
CA ILE A 49 8.47 7.37 3.06
C ILE A 49 7.15 7.18 3.82
N ALA A 50 6.57 5.98 3.81
CA ALA A 50 5.31 5.69 4.48
C ALA A 50 5.38 5.88 6.01
N ARG A 51 6.53 5.60 6.62
CA ARG A 51 6.78 5.80 8.06
C ARG A 51 7.14 7.23 8.43
N LYS A 52 7.37 8.10 7.45
CA LYS A 52 7.75 9.48 7.70
C LYS A 52 6.51 10.20 8.24
N THR A 53 6.45 10.33 9.57
CA THR A 53 5.42 11.09 10.26
C THR A 53 5.55 12.56 9.87
N HIS A 54 4.42 13.16 9.52
CA HIS A 54 4.30 14.59 9.35
C HIS A 54 3.88 15.26 10.66
#